data_AF-A0A967PDG2-F1
#
_entry.id   AF-A0A967PDG2-F1
#
_cell.length_a   1.000
_cell.length_b   1.000
_cell.length_c   1.000
_cell.angle_alpha   90.00
_cell.angle_beta   90.00
_cell.angle_gamma   90.00
#
_symmetry.space_group_name_H-M   'P 1'
#
loop_
_entity.id
_entity.type
_entity.pdbx_description
1 polymer ?
#
loop_
_entity_poly.entity_id
_entity_poly.type
_entity_poly.pdbx_seq_one_letter_code
_entity_poly.pdbx_strand_id
1 'polypeptide(L)'
;MPIYTDAPSDWPKLDISLHVGNNHMNAVNIAKELSVDFKENKKDYIVSSFLESLLLENGVLQSHITISHPEGKYYVFIFHTDRELSSRFYAGIKYLFSNSKSTRCVYFAGFDLDPDAKPALPLREFAADLFSKLGKGIPENTYSIWSSMGEDTKFTDTEDYELIDELVDLTDGIHSYLLAEILRSIKEIEQDVGRIELPDEEFSTVVVGPENQVVILSASKKRGIMLHFNEEQVTNRYRILFLKHFNSYVKGLRNYIAEKNIELDTYSGDSPKKWWIELNNEIKEKESKGEVIQRVGVF
;
A
#
# COMPACT_ATOMS: atom_id res chain seq x y z
N MET A 1 16.75 30.15 -3.36
CA MET A 1 15.47 30.77 -2.95
C MET A 1 15.18 30.30 -1.54
N PRO A 2 14.60 31.14 -0.66
CA PRO A 2 14.23 30.69 0.68
C PRO A 2 13.23 29.53 0.59
N ILE A 3 13.42 28.50 1.40
CA ILE A 3 12.44 27.44 1.61
C ILE A 3 11.43 27.92 2.66
N TYR A 4 10.15 27.76 2.35
CA TYR A 4 9.02 27.97 3.25
C TYR A 4 8.59 26.64 3.86
N THR A 5 8.22 26.65 5.13
CA THR A 5 7.85 25.45 5.88
C THR A 5 7.04 25.81 7.13
N ASP A 6 6.18 24.90 7.56
CA ASP A 6 5.55 24.90 8.89
C ASP A 6 6.17 23.84 9.83
N ALA A 7 7.39 23.39 9.53
CA ALA A 7 8.13 22.49 10.39
C ALA A 7 8.23 23.03 11.83
N PRO A 8 8.29 22.15 12.84
CA PRO A 8 8.55 22.53 14.22
C PRO A 8 9.74 23.48 14.37
N SER A 9 9.66 24.44 15.29
CA SER A 9 10.70 25.47 15.45
C SER A 9 12.08 24.93 15.86
N ASP A 10 12.11 23.71 16.42
CA ASP A 10 13.30 22.97 16.78
C ASP A 10 13.90 22.18 15.60
N TRP A 11 13.25 22.11 14.42
CA TRP A 11 13.86 21.54 13.21
C TRP A 11 14.90 22.49 12.61
N PRO A 12 15.92 21.96 11.90
CA PRO A 12 16.92 22.82 11.28
C PRO A 12 16.30 23.68 10.18
N LYS A 13 16.82 24.89 10.01
CA LYS A 13 16.55 25.69 8.82
C LYS A 13 17.35 25.10 7.66
N LEU A 14 16.64 24.62 6.65
CA LEU A 14 17.26 24.00 5.48
C LEU A 14 17.69 25.07 4.47
N ASP A 15 18.98 25.09 4.13
CA ASP A 15 19.53 25.90 3.03
C ASP A 15 19.67 25.04 1.77
N ILE A 16 18.53 24.61 1.23
CA ILE A 16 18.45 23.74 0.05
C ILE A 16 17.73 24.51 -1.07
N SER A 17 18.19 24.34 -2.31
CA SER A 17 17.44 24.80 -3.48
C SER A 17 16.57 23.66 -4.00
N LEU A 18 15.25 23.85 -3.97
CA LEU A 18 14.32 22.88 -4.55
C LEU A 18 14.37 22.98 -6.08
N HIS A 19 14.68 21.86 -6.72
CA HIS A 19 14.73 21.78 -8.18
C HIS A 19 13.37 21.38 -8.74
N VAL A 20 12.86 22.18 -9.70
CA VAL A 20 11.57 21.91 -10.35
C VAL A 20 11.65 20.58 -11.13
N GLY A 21 10.64 19.73 -10.97
CA GLY A 21 10.56 18.45 -11.67
C GLY A 21 11.41 17.32 -11.07
N ASN A 22 12.07 17.53 -9.92
CA ASN A 22 12.90 16.51 -9.27
C ASN A 22 12.52 16.25 -7.81
N ASN A 23 11.25 15.85 -7.58
CA ASN A 23 10.71 15.55 -6.25
C ASN A 23 11.53 14.54 -5.46
N HIS A 24 12.02 13.50 -6.13
CA HIS A 24 12.80 12.45 -5.50
C HIS A 24 14.13 12.98 -4.96
N MET A 25 14.87 13.74 -5.77
CA MET A 25 16.14 14.34 -5.33
C MET A 25 15.92 15.38 -4.23
N ASN A 26 14.87 16.19 -4.33
CA ASN A 26 14.51 17.15 -3.28
C ASN A 26 14.21 16.42 -1.95
N ALA A 27 13.45 15.33 -1.99
CA ALA A 27 13.15 14.52 -0.81
C ALA A 27 14.40 13.90 -0.18
N VAL A 28 15.28 13.34 -1.01
CA VAL A 28 16.56 12.76 -0.54
C VAL A 28 17.45 13.82 0.11
N ASN A 29 17.57 15.00 -0.50
CA ASN A 29 18.38 16.08 0.05
C ASN A 29 17.82 16.60 1.38
N ILE A 30 16.51 16.87 1.44
CA ILE A 30 15.84 17.30 2.67
C ILE A 30 16.03 16.25 3.78
N ALA A 31 15.75 14.98 3.48
CA ALA A 31 15.88 13.90 4.45
C ALA A 31 17.32 13.74 4.96
N LYS A 32 18.32 13.91 4.08
CA LYS A 32 19.73 13.85 4.46
C LYS A 32 20.08 14.96 5.46
N GLU A 33 19.74 16.21 5.14
CA GLU A 33 20.03 17.35 6.02
C GLU A 33 19.31 17.21 7.37
N LEU A 34 18.03 16.81 7.36
CA LEU A 34 17.29 16.52 8.59
C LEU A 34 17.94 15.40 9.41
N SER A 35 18.33 14.30 8.76
CA SER A 35 18.97 13.17 9.46
C SER A 35 20.30 13.55 10.11
N VAL A 36 21.13 14.36 9.43
CA VAL A 36 22.40 14.85 9.97
C VAL A 36 22.14 15.71 11.20
N ASP A 37 21.27 16.71 11.08
CA ASP A 37 20.98 17.64 12.17
C ASP A 37 20.34 16.94 13.38
N PHE A 38 19.36 16.05 13.16
CA PHE A 38 18.71 15.30 14.23
C PHE A 38 19.72 14.47 15.02
N LYS A 39 20.68 13.85 14.33
CA LYS A 39 21.76 13.07 14.95
C LYS A 39 22.77 13.94 15.69
N GLU A 40 23.27 15.01 15.06
CA GLU A 40 24.30 15.88 15.63
C GLU A 40 23.79 16.62 16.88
N ASN A 41 22.53 17.03 16.86
CA ASN A 41 21.88 17.75 17.97
C ASN A 41 21.16 16.82 18.96
N LYS A 42 21.30 15.49 18.80
CA LYS A 42 20.68 14.47 19.67
C LYS A 42 19.17 14.67 19.88
N LYS A 43 18.47 14.97 18.79
CA LYS A 43 17.01 15.09 18.80
C LYS A 43 16.38 13.69 18.64
N ASP A 44 15.18 13.51 19.19
CA ASP A 44 14.47 12.23 19.16
C ASP A 44 13.76 11.95 17.82
N TYR A 45 14.09 12.69 16.76
CA TYR A 45 13.52 12.49 15.43
C TYR A 45 14.36 11.51 14.61
N ILE A 46 13.68 10.60 13.90
CA ILE A 46 14.32 9.63 13.00
C ILE A 46 13.62 9.68 11.64
N VAL A 47 14.36 9.98 10.58
CA VAL A 47 13.87 9.77 9.21
C VAL A 47 13.70 8.26 8.98
N SER A 48 12.45 7.81 8.86
CA SER A 48 12.12 6.38 8.86
C SER A 48 11.84 5.80 7.47
N SER A 49 11.31 6.60 6.54
CA SER A 49 10.95 6.12 5.20
C SER A 49 10.92 7.25 4.17
N PHE A 50 10.92 6.87 2.90
CA PHE A 50 10.78 7.74 1.74
C PHE A 50 9.58 7.29 0.92
N LEU A 51 8.83 8.24 0.37
CA LEU A 51 7.71 7.97 -0.55
C LEU A 51 6.67 7.01 0.03
N GLU A 52 6.37 7.12 1.32
CA GLU A 52 5.45 6.22 1.99
C GLU A 52 4.01 6.49 1.57
N SER A 53 3.35 5.42 1.12
CA SER A 53 1.94 5.37 0.74
C SER A 53 1.12 4.92 1.93
N LEU A 54 0.24 5.78 2.42
CA LEU A 54 -0.62 5.55 3.59
C LEU A 54 -2.01 5.10 3.13
N LEU A 55 -2.52 4.01 3.70
CA LEU A 55 -3.87 3.55 3.43
C LEU A 55 -4.86 4.27 4.34
N LEU A 56 -5.80 4.97 3.71
CA LEU A 56 -6.91 5.64 4.38
C LEU A 56 -8.22 5.08 3.84
N GLU A 57 -9.32 5.23 4.58
CA GLU A 57 -10.64 4.69 4.19
C GLU A 57 -11.05 5.01 2.74
N ASN A 58 -10.70 6.22 2.27
CA ASN A 58 -11.14 6.74 0.97
C ASN A 58 -10.03 6.81 -0.09
N GLY A 59 -8.87 6.20 0.14
CA GLY A 59 -7.79 6.14 -0.85
C GLY A 59 -6.41 6.09 -0.22
N VAL A 60 -5.42 6.40 -1.05
CA VAL A 60 -4.00 6.34 -0.68
C VAL A 60 -3.43 7.76 -0.64
N LEU A 61 -2.77 8.10 0.46
CA LEU A 61 -2.02 9.35 0.59
C LEU A 61 -0.52 9.07 0.47
N GLN A 62 0.16 9.73 -0.47
CA GLN A 62 1.60 9.59 -0.63
C GLN A 62 2.33 10.74 0.06
N SER A 63 3.15 10.42 1.06
CA SER A 63 4.08 11.35 1.69
C SER A 63 5.46 11.26 1.03
N HIS A 64 6.29 12.31 1.11
CA HIS A 64 7.64 12.28 0.54
C HIS A 64 8.66 11.68 1.51
N ILE A 65 8.53 12.03 2.79
CA ILE A 65 9.40 11.57 3.87
C ILE A 65 8.53 11.32 5.08
N THR A 66 8.76 10.22 5.80
CA THR A 66 8.20 10.02 7.13
C THR A 66 9.29 10.16 8.17
N ILE A 67 8.99 10.91 9.23
CA ILE A 67 9.86 11.10 10.38
C ILE A 67 9.15 10.57 11.62
N SER A 68 9.78 9.64 12.32
CA SER A 68 9.32 9.08 13.58
C SER A 68 9.84 9.91 14.75
N HIS A 69 9.02 10.07 15.79
CA HIS A 69 9.30 10.76 17.04
C HIS A 69 8.59 10.02 18.19
N PRO A 70 9.06 10.08 19.45
CA PRO A 70 8.39 9.41 20.57
C PRO A 70 6.89 9.77 20.74
N GLU A 71 6.52 11.00 20.38
CA GLU A 71 5.12 11.47 20.45
C GLU A 71 4.28 11.13 19.21
N GLY A 72 4.88 10.61 18.13
CA GLY A 72 4.14 10.31 16.90
C GLY A 72 4.96 10.35 15.62
N LYS A 73 4.26 10.45 14.49
CA LYS A 73 4.85 10.50 13.14
C LYS A 73 4.61 11.88 12.50
N TYR A 74 5.60 12.32 11.73
CA TYR A 74 5.53 13.48 10.86
C TYR A 74 5.57 13.03 9.41
N TYR A 75 4.55 13.39 8.62
CA TYR A 75 4.55 13.19 7.18
C TYR A 75 4.94 14.48 6.49
N VAL A 76 6.02 14.42 5.71
CA VAL A 76 6.59 15.57 5.02
C VAL A 76 6.14 15.58 3.57
N PHE A 77 5.70 16.74 3.11
CA PHE A 77 5.26 16.99 1.73
C PHE A 77 6.12 18.08 1.10
N ILE A 78 6.55 17.88 -0.15
CA ILE A 78 7.45 18.80 -0.83
C ILE A 78 6.73 19.41 -2.03
N PHE A 79 6.66 20.74 -2.07
CA PHE A 79 5.99 21.49 -3.12
C PHE A 79 6.99 22.37 -3.86
N HIS A 80 6.96 22.32 -5.19
CA HIS A 80 7.93 23.05 -6.02
C HIS A 80 7.29 23.72 -7.23
N THR A 81 6.00 23.47 -7.48
CA THR A 81 5.21 24.08 -8.55
C THR A 81 3.83 24.42 -8.04
N ASP A 82 3.21 25.43 -8.66
CA ASP A 82 1.82 25.83 -8.44
C ASP A 82 1.43 26.08 -6.97
N ARG A 83 1.53 27.35 -6.56
CA ARG A 83 1.17 27.78 -5.22
C ARG A 83 -0.28 27.46 -4.86
N GLU A 84 -1.22 27.65 -5.78
CA GLU A 84 -2.64 27.48 -5.50
C GLU A 84 -2.97 26.00 -5.28
N LEU A 85 -2.57 25.13 -6.21
CA LEU A 85 -2.80 23.70 -6.10
C LEU A 85 -2.11 23.11 -4.86
N SER A 86 -0.85 23.50 -4.61
CA SER A 86 -0.09 23.05 -3.44
C SER A 86 -0.75 23.47 -2.13
N SER A 87 -1.25 24.70 -2.04
CA SER A 87 -1.92 25.21 -0.83
C SER A 87 -3.21 24.44 -0.55
N ARG A 88 -4.03 24.20 -1.59
CA ARG A 88 -5.28 23.44 -1.48
C ARG A 88 -5.03 21.96 -1.13
N PHE A 89 -4.02 21.35 -1.74
CA PHE A 89 -3.61 19.97 -1.45
C PHE A 89 -3.15 19.82 0.00
N TYR A 90 -2.28 20.73 0.46
CA TYR A 90 -1.79 20.71 1.84
C TYR A 90 -2.89 21.03 2.88
N ALA A 91 -3.81 21.94 2.57
CA ALA A 91 -5.01 22.17 3.38
C ALA A 91 -5.87 20.90 3.48
N GLY A 92 -5.98 20.13 2.39
CA GLY A 92 -6.58 18.79 2.36
C GLY A 92 -5.93 17.82 3.33
N ILE A 93 -4.60 17.74 3.31
CA ILE A 93 -3.82 16.88 4.21
C ILE A 93 -4.07 17.27 5.67
N LYS A 94 -3.98 18.56 6.00
CA LYS A 94 -4.24 19.05 7.37
C LYS A 94 -5.66 18.71 7.83
N TYR A 95 -6.65 18.80 6.93
CA TYR A 95 -8.03 18.40 7.22
C TYR A 95 -8.13 16.91 7.55
N LEU A 96 -7.50 16.03 6.74
CA LEU A 96 -7.49 14.57 6.96
C LEU A 96 -6.93 14.18 8.34
N PHE A 97 -5.88 14.87 8.80
CA PHE A 97 -5.23 14.57 10.07
C PHE A 97 -5.63 15.49 11.23
N SER A 98 -6.64 16.33 11.06
CA SER A 98 -7.08 17.31 12.07
C SER A 98 -7.46 16.69 13.43
N ASN A 99 -7.93 15.44 13.42
CA ASN A 99 -8.30 14.69 14.62
C ASN A 99 -7.20 13.75 15.13
N SER A 100 -6.05 13.67 14.46
CA SER A 100 -4.95 12.80 14.89
C SER A 100 -4.11 13.48 15.96
N LYS A 101 -3.93 12.82 17.11
CA LYS A 101 -3.05 13.31 18.18
C LYS A 101 -1.58 12.98 17.96
N SER A 102 -1.31 11.93 17.19
CA SER A 102 0.03 11.35 16.99
C SER A 102 0.51 11.46 15.55
N THR A 103 -0.20 12.19 14.71
CA THR A 103 0.21 12.47 13.32
C THR A 103 0.30 13.96 13.11
N ARG A 104 1.42 14.41 12.59
CA ARG A 104 1.63 15.79 12.16
C ARG A 104 2.02 15.80 10.69
N CYS A 105 1.66 16.86 10.00
CA CYS A 105 2.03 17.08 8.62
C CYS A 105 2.93 18.30 8.57
N VAL A 106 3.96 18.22 7.72
CA VAL A 106 4.92 19.30 7.51
C VAL A 106 5.09 19.48 6.02
N TYR A 107 5.21 20.72 5.56
CA TYR A 107 5.60 20.97 4.18
C TYR A 107 6.97 21.63 4.05
N PHE A 108 7.61 21.42 2.91
CA PHE A 108 8.70 22.26 2.43
C PHE A 108 8.34 22.76 1.02
N ALA A 109 8.43 24.07 0.80
CA ALA A 109 8.06 24.67 -0.47
C ALA A 109 9.00 25.79 -0.90
N GLY A 110 9.10 26.04 -2.21
CA GLY A 110 9.81 27.20 -2.76
C GLY A 110 9.04 28.51 -2.66
N PHE A 111 7.83 28.47 -2.11
CA PHE A 111 6.89 29.59 -1.98
C PHE A 111 6.03 29.40 -0.73
N ASP A 112 5.49 30.49 -0.20
CA ASP A 112 4.62 30.45 0.96
C ASP A 112 3.24 29.88 0.59
N LEU A 113 2.76 28.87 1.32
CA LEU A 113 1.44 28.30 1.08
C LEU A 113 0.36 29.24 1.64
N ASP A 114 -0.76 29.37 0.95
CA ASP A 114 -1.91 30.12 1.45
C ASP A 114 -2.56 29.38 2.63
N PRO A 115 -2.52 29.91 3.86
CA PRO A 115 -3.09 29.26 5.02
C PRO A 115 -4.62 29.14 4.96
N ASP A 116 -5.28 30.00 4.17
CA ASP A 116 -6.74 30.08 4.03
C ASP A 116 -7.26 29.32 2.80
N ALA A 117 -6.39 28.56 2.12
CA ALA A 117 -6.74 27.79 0.94
C ALA A 117 -7.86 26.77 1.23
N LYS A 118 -8.84 26.68 0.33
CA LYS A 118 -9.90 25.68 0.43
C LYS A 118 -9.33 24.26 0.25
N PRO A 119 -9.56 23.33 1.18
CA PRO A 119 -9.06 21.96 1.08
C PRO A 119 -9.47 21.27 -0.23
N ALA A 120 -8.51 20.61 -0.88
CA ALA A 120 -8.75 19.63 -1.95
C ALA A 120 -8.59 18.20 -1.40
N LEU A 121 -9.09 17.18 -2.10
CA LEU A 121 -8.86 15.77 -1.73
C LEU A 121 -7.43 15.37 -2.12
N PRO A 122 -6.52 15.07 -1.18
CA PRO A 122 -5.13 14.76 -1.50
C PRO A 122 -4.90 13.25 -1.70
N LEU A 123 -5.98 12.49 -1.93
CA LEU A 123 -5.95 11.04 -2.04
C LEU A 123 -5.93 10.64 -3.52
N ARG A 124 -5.18 9.58 -3.82
CA ARG A 124 -5.23 8.89 -5.10
C ARG A 124 -5.79 7.48 -4.92
N GLU A 125 -6.23 6.89 -6.01
CA GLU A 125 -6.65 5.49 -6.04
C GLU A 125 -5.45 4.55 -5.84
N PHE A 126 -5.76 3.32 -5.46
CA PHE A 126 -4.77 2.26 -5.39
C PHE A 126 -4.38 1.81 -6.79
N ALA A 127 -3.09 1.55 -6.99
CA ALA A 127 -2.54 1.06 -8.25
C ALA A 127 -1.33 0.16 -8.01
N ALA A 128 -0.95 -0.64 -9.00
CA ALA A 128 0.15 -1.60 -8.86
C ALA A 128 1.51 -0.94 -8.58
N ASP A 129 1.72 0.32 -8.94
CA ASP A 129 2.92 1.11 -8.62
C ASP A 129 3.12 1.34 -7.10
N LEU A 130 2.13 0.98 -6.26
CA LEU A 130 2.26 0.94 -4.81
C LEU A 130 3.06 -0.27 -4.31
N PHE A 131 3.28 -1.27 -5.15
CA PHE A 131 4.19 -2.38 -4.85
C PHE A 131 5.62 -2.03 -5.26
N SER A 132 6.57 -2.46 -4.45
CA SER A 132 7.99 -2.45 -4.78
C SER A 132 8.65 -3.78 -4.45
N LYS A 133 9.74 -4.10 -5.15
CA LYS A 133 10.49 -5.32 -4.92
C LYS A 133 11.24 -5.25 -3.59
N LEU A 134 11.07 -6.26 -2.73
CA LEU A 134 11.98 -6.44 -1.62
C LEU A 134 13.30 -7.01 -2.17
N GLY A 135 14.41 -6.27 -2.02
CA GLY A 135 15.70 -6.66 -2.61
C GLY A 135 16.37 -7.90 -2.00
N LYS A 136 15.75 -8.55 -1.00
CA LYS A 136 16.26 -9.73 -0.29
C LYS A 136 15.15 -10.78 -0.21
N GLY A 137 15.52 -12.05 0.00
CA GLY A 137 14.59 -13.18 0.07
C GLY A 137 13.49 -13.04 1.14
N ILE A 138 12.58 -14.02 1.16
CA ILE A 138 11.41 -14.04 2.07
C ILE A 138 11.89 -13.95 3.53
N PRO A 139 11.51 -12.90 4.28
CA PRO A 139 11.87 -12.79 5.69
C PRO A 139 11.29 -13.96 6.48
N GLU A 140 12.06 -14.51 7.42
CA GLU A 140 11.65 -15.60 8.31
C GLU A 140 10.52 -15.11 9.24
N ASN A 141 9.27 -15.24 8.80
CA ASN A 141 8.04 -14.98 9.55
C ASN A 141 6.95 -15.93 9.05
N THR A 142 5.82 -16.00 9.76
CA THR A 142 4.64 -16.69 9.26
C THR A 142 3.78 -15.72 8.45
N TYR A 143 3.34 -16.16 7.27
CA TYR A 143 2.43 -15.40 6.42
C TYR A 143 1.19 -16.22 6.12
N SER A 144 0.06 -15.53 6.04
CA SER A 144 -1.23 -16.13 5.68
C SER A 144 -2.09 -15.14 4.94
N ILE A 145 -3.04 -15.65 4.14
CA ILE A 145 -4.06 -14.80 3.51
C ILE A 145 -4.88 -14.09 4.59
N TRP A 146 -5.16 -14.83 5.68
CA TRP A 146 -5.83 -14.32 6.86
C TRP A 146 -5.32 -15.01 8.12
N SER A 147 -5.23 -14.25 9.22
CA SER A 147 -4.98 -14.74 10.57
C SER A 147 -5.94 -14.08 11.56
N SER A 148 -6.38 -14.87 12.54
CA SER A 148 -7.22 -14.39 13.64
C SER A 148 -6.44 -13.42 14.53
N MET A 149 -7.06 -12.30 14.91
CA MET A 149 -6.48 -11.34 15.86
C MET A 149 -7.18 -11.33 17.22
N GLY A 150 -7.58 -12.51 17.70
CA GLY A 150 -8.08 -12.73 19.06
C GLY A 150 -9.53 -12.28 19.30
N GLU A 151 -10.02 -11.27 18.57
CA GLU A 151 -11.42 -10.82 18.62
C GLU A 151 -12.34 -11.61 17.66
N ASP A 152 -11.77 -12.29 16.66
CA ASP A 152 -12.54 -13.01 15.64
C ASP A 152 -13.03 -14.37 16.18
N THR A 153 -14.35 -14.57 16.22
CA THR A 153 -14.92 -15.86 16.60
C THR A 153 -14.94 -16.88 15.47
N LYS A 154 -15.06 -16.41 14.23
CA LYS A 154 -15.13 -17.21 12.99
C LYS A 154 -14.60 -16.39 11.83
N PHE A 155 -13.76 -17.00 10.99
CA PHE A 155 -13.26 -16.39 9.76
C PHE A 155 -14.41 -15.98 8.84
N THR A 156 -15.43 -16.82 8.66
CA THR A 156 -16.53 -16.52 7.73
C THR A 156 -17.39 -15.33 8.13
N ASP A 157 -17.28 -14.88 9.38
CA ASP A 157 -18.04 -13.74 9.91
C ASP A 157 -17.21 -12.44 9.84
N THR A 158 -15.97 -12.50 9.32
CA THR A 158 -15.08 -11.34 9.21
C THR A 158 -15.26 -10.58 7.91
N GLU A 159 -14.94 -9.28 7.94
CA GLU A 159 -14.87 -8.44 6.74
C GLU A 159 -13.75 -8.92 5.78
N ASP A 160 -12.65 -9.49 6.31
CA ASP A 160 -11.60 -10.10 5.49
C ASP A 160 -12.15 -11.22 4.60
N TYR A 161 -13.03 -12.08 5.13
CA TYR A 161 -13.65 -13.15 4.35
C TYR A 161 -14.43 -12.61 3.14
N GLU A 162 -15.27 -11.59 3.35
CA GLU A 162 -16.05 -10.98 2.26
C GLU A 162 -15.14 -10.37 1.19
N LEU A 163 -14.06 -9.70 1.62
CA LEU A 163 -13.11 -9.07 0.71
C LEU A 163 -12.27 -10.08 -0.07
N ILE A 164 -11.85 -11.19 0.56
CA ILE A 164 -11.12 -12.28 -0.12
C ILE A 164 -12.04 -13.01 -1.10
N ASP A 165 -13.28 -13.28 -0.71
CA ASP A 165 -14.28 -13.92 -1.58
C ASP A 165 -14.56 -13.04 -2.82
N GLU A 166 -14.76 -11.74 -2.62
CA GLU A 166 -14.87 -10.77 -3.72
C GLU A 166 -13.61 -10.74 -4.59
N LEU A 167 -12.41 -10.77 -4.01
CA LEU A 167 -11.17 -10.76 -4.78
C LEU A 167 -11.09 -11.96 -5.72
N VAL A 168 -11.39 -13.16 -5.23
CA VAL A 168 -11.37 -14.40 -6.03
C VAL A 168 -12.35 -14.30 -7.20
N ASP A 169 -13.54 -13.72 -6.97
CA ASP A 169 -14.52 -13.49 -8.02
C ASP A 169 -14.07 -12.43 -9.04
N LEU A 170 -13.46 -11.35 -8.57
CA LEU A 170 -12.96 -10.26 -9.41
C LEU A 170 -11.79 -10.71 -10.29
N THR A 171 -10.91 -11.59 -9.80
CA THR A 171 -9.76 -12.08 -10.55
C THR A 171 -10.09 -13.22 -11.52
N ASP A 172 -11.25 -13.86 -11.40
CA ASP A 172 -11.64 -14.96 -12.27
C ASP A 172 -11.64 -14.55 -13.74
N GLY A 173 -10.78 -15.19 -14.55
CA GLY A 173 -10.57 -14.86 -15.95
C GLY A 173 -9.59 -13.72 -16.24
N ILE A 174 -8.97 -13.08 -15.24
CA ILE A 174 -8.01 -11.96 -15.46
C ILE A 174 -6.69 -12.09 -14.69
N HIS A 175 -6.40 -13.25 -14.11
CA HIS A 175 -5.19 -13.48 -13.32
C HIS A 175 -3.91 -13.18 -14.11
N SER A 176 -3.83 -13.55 -15.39
CA SER A 176 -2.62 -13.34 -16.18
C SER A 176 -2.29 -11.86 -16.38
N TYR A 177 -3.32 -11.02 -16.45
CA TYR A 177 -3.19 -9.56 -16.56
C TYR A 177 -2.77 -8.95 -15.23
N LEU A 178 -3.42 -9.36 -14.14
CA LEU A 178 -3.10 -8.86 -12.80
C LEU A 178 -1.67 -9.23 -12.37
N LEU A 179 -1.25 -10.48 -12.63
CA LEU A 179 0.12 -10.91 -12.35
C LEU A 179 1.12 -10.06 -13.14
N ALA A 180 0.86 -9.82 -14.43
CA ALA A 180 1.74 -9.01 -15.26
C ALA A 180 1.81 -7.55 -14.77
N GLU A 181 0.69 -6.93 -14.42
CA GLU A 181 0.65 -5.58 -13.82
C GLU A 181 1.54 -5.47 -12.57
N ILE A 182 1.41 -6.42 -11.64
CA ILE A 182 2.21 -6.43 -10.40
C ILE A 182 3.69 -6.67 -10.73
N LEU A 183 4.02 -7.66 -11.55
CA LEU A 183 5.42 -7.96 -11.90
C LEU A 183 6.09 -6.81 -12.67
N ARG A 184 5.34 -6.05 -13.49
CA ARG A 184 5.83 -4.81 -14.13
C ARG A 184 6.13 -3.73 -13.10
N SER A 185 5.25 -3.54 -12.11
CA SER A 185 5.43 -2.47 -11.13
C SER A 185 6.66 -2.71 -10.25
N ILE A 186 6.94 -3.97 -9.92
CA ILE A 186 8.15 -4.37 -9.18
C ILE A 186 9.38 -4.62 -10.08
N LYS A 187 9.26 -4.40 -11.39
CA LYS A 187 10.34 -4.50 -12.39
C LYS A 187 10.95 -5.90 -12.53
N GLU A 188 10.16 -6.96 -12.34
CA GLU A 188 10.60 -8.34 -12.66
C GLU A 188 10.46 -8.67 -14.14
N ILE A 189 9.63 -7.92 -14.86
CA ILE A 189 9.38 -8.11 -16.29
C ILE A 189 9.40 -6.77 -17.05
N GLU A 190 9.48 -6.87 -18.37
CA GLU A 190 9.47 -5.72 -19.27
C GLU A 190 8.10 -5.01 -19.31
N GLN A 191 8.10 -3.72 -19.59
CA GLN A 191 6.89 -2.87 -19.48
C GLN A 191 5.84 -3.14 -20.57
N ASP A 192 6.23 -3.75 -21.68
CA ASP A 192 5.38 -4.08 -22.83
C ASP A 192 4.73 -5.47 -22.73
N VAL A 193 5.17 -6.32 -21.78
CA VAL A 193 4.57 -7.63 -21.52
C VAL A 193 3.17 -7.43 -20.93
N GLY A 194 2.11 -7.63 -21.72
CA GLY A 194 0.73 -7.34 -21.31
C GLY A 194 0.07 -8.38 -20.40
N ARG A 195 0.44 -9.67 -20.49
CA ARG A 195 -0.11 -10.77 -19.68
C ARG A 195 0.95 -11.86 -19.45
N ILE A 196 0.86 -12.57 -18.32
CA ILE A 196 1.73 -13.70 -17.96
C ILE A 196 0.86 -14.88 -17.54
N GLU A 197 1.04 -16.03 -18.19
CA GLU A 197 0.33 -17.24 -17.77
C GLU A 197 0.71 -17.62 -16.33
N LEU A 198 -0.29 -17.98 -15.53
CA LEU A 198 -0.04 -18.53 -14.21
C LEU A 198 0.78 -19.83 -14.34
N PRO A 199 1.79 -20.05 -13.48
CA PRO A 199 2.58 -21.27 -13.52
C PRO A 199 1.80 -22.48 -12.99
N ASP A 200 2.17 -23.68 -13.44
CA ASP A 200 1.58 -24.93 -12.92
C ASP A 200 1.98 -25.16 -11.45
N GLU A 201 3.26 -24.92 -11.14
CA GLU A 201 3.79 -24.92 -9.77
C GLU A 201 3.64 -23.56 -9.10
N GLU A 202 3.66 -23.52 -7.77
CA GLU A 202 3.53 -22.27 -7.02
C GLU A 202 4.76 -21.37 -7.23
N PHE A 203 4.54 -20.22 -7.87
CA PHE A 203 5.46 -19.10 -7.87
C PHE A 203 5.19 -18.25 -6.64
N SER A 204 6.25 -17.70 -6.04
CA SER A 204 6.13 -16.68 -5.00
C SER A 204 7.20 -15.62 -5.15
N THR A 205 6.83 -14.39 -4.79
CA THR A 205 7.75 -13.26 -4.69
C THR A 205 7.36 -12.37 -3.51
N VAL A 206 8.34 -11.66 -2.98
CA VAL A 206 8.13 -10.74 -1.86
C VAL A 206 8.00 -9.33 -2.38
N VAL A 207 6.90 -8.69 -2.04
CA VAL A 207 6.66 -7.29 -2.36
C VAL A 207 6.55 -6.47 -1.08
N VAL A 208 6.92 -5.20 -1.18
CA VAL A 208 6.63 -4.19 -0.17
C VAL A 208 5.47 -3.38 -0.68
N GLY A 209 4.35 -3.43 0.04
CA GLY A 209 3.15 -2.65 -0.25
C GLY A 209 3.12 -1.30 0.48
N PRO A 210 1.94 -0.65 0.52
CA PRO A 210 1.70 0.54 1.33
C PRO A 210 2.16 0.38 2.78
N GLU A 211 2.48 1.51 3.42
CA GLU A 211 2.95 1.57 4.81
C GLU A 211 4.16 0.66 5.09
N ASN A 212 4.95 0.39 4.03
CA ASN A 212 6.12 -0.48 4.03
C ASN A 212 5.86 -1.91 4.53
N GLN A 213 4.63 -2.40 4.39
CA GLN A 213 4.29 -3.76 4.82
C GLN A 213 4.81 -4.78 3.83
N VAL A 214 5.47 -5.82 4.36
CA VAL A 214 5.92 -6.96 3.56
C VAL A 214 4.73 -7.88 3.29
N VAL A 215 4.49 -8.16 2.01
CA VAL A 215 3.44 -9.05 1.52
C VAL A 215 4.09 -10.09 0.62
N ILE A 216 3.71 -11.36 0.77
CA ILE A 216 4.10 -12.40 -0.19
C ILE A 216 3.00 -12.49 -1.24
N LEU A 217 3.38 -12.32 -2.49
CA LEU A 217 2.52 -12.63 -3.63
C LEU A 217 2.82 -14.06 -4.05
N SER A 218 1.84 -14.96 -3.95
CA SER A 218 1.93 -16.29 -4.56
C SER A 218 0.98 -16.44 -5.73
N ALA A 219 1.38 -17.24 -6.74
CA ALA A 219 0.62 -17.42 -7.96
C ALA A 219 0.75 -18.87 -8.48
N SER A 220 -0.36 -19.50 -8.85
CA SER A 220 -0.39 -20.77 -9.60
C SER A 220 -1.72 -20.93 -10.34
N LYS A 221 -1.78 -21.83 -11.34
CA LYS A 221 -3.06 -22.17 -12.00
C LYS A 221 -4.10 -22.72 -11.03
N LYS A 222 -3.66 -23.44 -9.98
CA LYS A 222 -4.54 -24.03 -8.97
C LYS A 222 -5.12 -23.00 -8.01
N ARG A 223 -4.29 -22.12 -7.44
CA ARG A 223 -4.70 -21.18 -6.38
C ARG A 223 -5.04 -19.79 -6.92
N GLY A 224 -4.65 -19.44 -8.14
CA GLY A 224 -4.72 -18.06 -8.63
C GLY A 224 -3.65 -17.20 -7.98
N ILE A 225 -3.93 -15.91 -7.80
CA ILE A 225 -3.05 -14.95 -7.14
C ILE A 225 -3.50 -14.78 -5.69
N MET A 226 -2.58 -14.96 -4.76
CA MET A 226 -2.81 -14.83 -3.32
C MET A 226 -1.84 -13.83 -2.71
N LEU A 227 -2.34 -13.04 -1.75
CA LEU A 227 -1.56 -12.07 -0.99
C LEU A 227 -1.50 -12.54 0.46
N HIS A 228 -0.30 -12.82 0.93
CA HIS A 228 -0.07 -13.32 2.29
C HIS A 228 0.55 -12.22 3.13
N PHE A 229 -0.10 -11.93 4.25
CA PHE A 229 0.27 -10.88 5.19
C PHE A 229 1.05 -11.47 6.37
N ASN A 230 2.02 -10.72 6.88
CA ASN A 230 2.77 -11.11 8.07
C ASN A 230 1.83 -11.12 9.29
N GLU A 231 1.70 -12.28 9.95
CA GLU A 231 0.74 -12.48 11.06
C GLU A 231 1.04 -11.61 12.29
N GLU A 232 2.31 -11.22 12.50
CA GLU A 232 2.75 -10.49 13.69
C GLU A 232 2.81 -8.98 13.48
N GLN A 233 2.99 -8.53 12.23
CA GLN A 233 3.27 -7.13 11.91
C GLN A 233 2.08 -6.38 11.32
N VAL A 234 1.27 -7.07 10.52
CA VAL A 234 0.13 -6.45 9.83
C VAL A 234 -1.05 -6.38 10.79
N THR A 235 -1.67 -5.21 10.91
CA THR A 235 -2.90 -5.06 11.70
C THR A 235 -4.13 -5.47 10.88
N ASN A 236 -5.22 -5.88 11.54
CA ASN A 236 -6.50 -6.15 10.89
C ASN A 236 -6.98 -4.95 10.05
N ARG A 237 -6.91 -3.74 10.62
CA ARG A 237 -7.25 -2.50 9.90
C ARG A 237 -6.46 -2.33 8.60
N TYR A 238 -5.14 -2.54 8.62
CA TYR A 238 -4.33 -2.44 7.41
C TYR A 238 -4.79 -3.46 6.37
N ARG A 239 -4.98 -4.72 6.76
CA ARG A 239 -5.37 -5.81 5.86
C ARG A 239 -6.72 -5.53 5.20
N ILE A 240 -7.73 -5.11 5.96
CA ILE A 240 -9.05 -4.71 5.46
C ILE A 240 -8.94 -3.54 4.46
N LEU A 241 -8.23 -2.47 4.83
CA LEU A 241 -8.05 -1.31 3.95
C LEU A 241 -7.32 -1.68 2.66
N PHE A 242 -6.27 -2.48 2.79
CA PHE A 242 -5.50 -2.97 1.66
C PHE A 242 -6.41 -3.77 0.71
N LEU A 243 -7.16 -4.74 1.22
CA LEU A 243 -8.02 -5.60 0.41
C LEU A 243 -9.14 -4.80 -0.26
N LYS A 244 -9.79 -3.85 0.43
CA LYS A 244 -10.79 -2.93 -0.17
C LYS A 244 -10.23 -2.19 -1.38
N HIS A 245 -9.07 -1.57 -1.20
CA HIS A 245 -8.41 -0.78 -2.22
C HIS A 245 -7.91 -1.65 -3.37
N PHE A 246 -7.38 -2.83 -3.06
CA PHE A 246 -6.94 -3.80 -4.05
C PHE A 246 -8.12 -4.34 -4.88
N ASN A 247 -9.25 -4.70 -4.25
CA ASN A 247 -10.48 -5.11 -4.94
C ASN A 247 -10.97 -4.01 -5.89
N SER A 248 -10.98 -2.75 -5.43
CA SER A 248 -11.34 -1.60 -6.26
C SER A 248 -10.44 -1.48 -7.51
N TYR A 249 -9.12 -1.63 -7.33
CA TYR A 249 -8.15 -1.64 -8.42
C TYR A 249 -8.41 -2.80 -9.41
N VAL A 250 -8.58 -4.04 -8.91
CA VAL A 250 -8.84 -5.22 -9.74
C VAL A 250 -10.16 -5.08 -10.50
N LYS A 251 -11.19 -4.51 -9.88
CA LYS A 251 -12.47 -4.20 -10.53
C LYS A 251 -12.28 -3.19 -11.67
N GLY A 252 -11.45 -2.16 -11.47
CA GLY A 252 -11.07 -1.22 -12.52
C GLY A 252 -10.39 -1.91 -13.70
N LEU A 253 -9.43 -2.80 -13.42
CA LEU A 253 -8.75 -3.61 -14.44
C LEU A 253 -9.73 -4.51 -15.22
N ARG A 254 -10.65 -5.18 -14.50
CA ARG A 254 -11.69 -6.02 -15.11
C ARG A 254 -12.59 -5.22 -16.05
N ASN A 255 -13.04 -4.04 -15.62
CA ASN A 255 -13.85 -3.14 -16.45
C ASN A 255 -13.10 -2.70 -17.70
N TYR A 256 -11.82 -2.33 -17.57
CA TYR A 256 -10.98 -1.98 -18.72
C TYR A 256 -10.86 -3.13 -19.73
N ILE A 257 -10.60 -4.36 -19.27
CA ILE A 257 -10.54 -5.56 -20.10
C ILE A 257 -11.85 -5.77 -20.87
N ALA A 258 -12.99 -5.64 -20.17
CA ALA A 258 -14.32 -5.78 -20.77
C ALA A 258 -14.61 -4.68 -21.81
N GLU A 259 -14.35 -3.41 -21.47
CA GLU A 259 -14.54 -2.26 -22.37
C GLU A 259 -13.70 -2.37 -23.65
N LYS A 260 -12.51 -2.96 -23.55
CA LYS A 260 -11.60 -3.17 -24.69
C LYS A 260 -11.84 -4.50 -25.42
N ASN A 261 -12.79 -5.32 -24.97
CA ASN A 261 -13.01 -6.68 -25.49
C ASN A 261 -11.72 -7.52 -25.54
N ILE A 262 -10.88 -7.39 -24.51
CA ILE A 262 -9.67 -8.19 -24.37
C ILE A 262 -10.07 -9.61 -23.95
N GLU A 263 -9.41 -10.61 -24.53
CA GLU A 263 -9.66 -12.02 -24.23
C GLU A 263 -9.39 -12.34 -22.76
N LEU A 264 -10.28 -13.12 -22.13
CA LEU A 264 -10.10 -13.57 -20.75
C LEU A 264 -9.19 -14.81 -20.68
N ASP A 265 -8.64 -15.06 -19.49
CA ASP A 265 -8.00 -16.35 -19.19
C ASP A 265 -9.00 -17.50 -19.34
N THR A 266 -8.51 -18.61 -19.86
CA THR A 266 -9.26 -19.86 -19.97
C THR A 266 -8.57 -20.92 -19.10
N TYR A 267 -9.37 -21.70 -18.38
CA TYR A 267 -8.88 -22.77 -17.50
C TYR A 267 -9.39 -24.12 -18.02
N SER A 268 -8.48 -25.06 -18.25
CA SER A 268 -8.79 -26.43 -18.66
C SER A 268 -8.79 -27.37 -17.45
N GLY A 269 -9.87 -27.34 -16.66
CA GLY A 269 -10.04 -28.23 -15.50
C GLY A 269 -10.08 -27.49 -14.17
N ASP A 270 -9.03 -27.62 -13.36
CA ASP A 270 -8.92 -26.91 -12.09
C ASP A 270 -8.76 -25.39 -12.31
N SER A 271 -9.46 -24.61 -11.48
CA SER A 271 -9.42 -23.16 -11.52
C SER A 271 -9.22 -22.57 -10.12
N PRO A 272 -8.66 -21.35 -10.01
CA PRO A 272 -8.51 -20.66 -8.72
C PRO A 272 -9.81 -20.56 -7.93
N LYS A 273 -10.92 -20.25 -8.63
CA LYS A 273 -12.24 -20.14 -8.03
C LYS A 273 -12.75 -21.47 -7.48
N LYS A 274 -12.52 -22.58 -8.19
CA LYS A 274 -12.88 -23.91 -7.72
C LYS A 274 -12.12 -24.28 -6.44
N TRP A 275 -10.81 -24.02 -6.41
CA TRP A 275 -9.99 -24.24 -5.22
C TRP A 275 -10.50 -23.44 -4.01
N TRP A 276 -10.85 -22.16 -4.21
CA TRP A 276 -11.38 -21.32 -3.15
C TRP A 276 -12.71 -21.84 -2.60
N ILE A 277 -13.63 -22.28 -3.47
CA ILE A 277 -14.92 -22.87 -3.06
C ILE A 277 -14.68 -24.12 -2.20
N GLU A 278 -13.76 -25.00 -2.61
CA GLU A 278 -13.41 -26.21 -1.86
C GLU A 278 -12.83 -25.86 -0.47
N LEU A 279 -11.89 -24.93 -0.41
CA LEU A 279 -11.31 -24.44 0.85
C LEU A 279 -12.38 -23.80 1.76
N ASN A 280 -13.26 -22.97 1.19
CA ASN A 280 -14.32 -22.29 1.92
C ASN A 280 -15.32 -23.28 2.52
N ASN A 281 -15.68 -24.35 1.78
CA ASN A 281 -16.53 -25.41 2.31
C ASN A 281 -15.87 -26.15 3.47
N GLU A 282 -14.57 -26.44 3.39
CA GLU A 282 -13.82 -27.05 4.49
C GLU A 282 -13.80 -26.16 5.75
N ILE A 283 -13.56 -24.85 5.57
CA ILE A 283 -13.59 -23.88 6.67
C ILE A 283 -14.97 -23.84 7.32
N LYS A 284 -16.04 -23.68 6.53
CA LYS A 284 -17.43 -23.65 7.02
C LYS A 284 -17.80 -24.93 7.78
N GLU A 285 -17.35 -26.09 7.29
CA GLU A 285 -17.57 -27.36 7.97
C GLU A 285 -16.87 -27.39 9.35
N LYS A 286 -15.60 -26.97 9.43
CA LYS A 286 -14.85 -26.87 10.69
C LYS A 286 -15.52 -25.92 11.68
N GLU A 287 -15.91 -24.72 11.25
CA GLU A 287 -16.58 -23.74 12.11
C GLU A 287 -17.98 -24.20 12.55
N SER A 288 -18.67 -25.00 11.75
CA SER A 288 -19.95 -25.63 12.14
C SER A 288 -19.79 -26.66 13.27
N LYS A 289 -18.61 -27.28 13.37
CA LYS A 289 -18.23 -28.20 14.44
C LYS A 289 -17.66 -27.48 15.67
N GLY A 290 -17.58 -26.14 15.64
CA GLY A 290 -17.01 -25.34 16.71
C GLY A 290 -15.48 -25.29 16.72
N GLU A 291 -14.82 -25.71 15.64
CA GLU A 291 -13.37 -25.54 15.50
C GLU A 291 -13.04 -24.06 15.26
N VAL A 292 -11.97 -23.58 15.91
CA VAL A 292 -11.50 -22.20 15.75
C VAL A 292 -10.45 -22.15 14.63
N ILE A 293 -10.75 -21.41 13.57
CA ILE A 293 -9.81 -21.17 12.47
C ILE A 293 -8.81 -20.10 12.92
N GLN A 294 -7.54 -20.48 13.05
CA GLN A 294 -6.48 -19.55 13.45
C GLN A 294 -5.92 -18.76 12.27
N ARG A 295 -5.91 -19.41 11.09
CA ARG A 295 -5.32 -18.86 9.85
C ARG A 295 -5.82 -19.60 8.62
N VAL A 296 -5.79 -18.91 7.49
CA VAL A 296 -6.21 -19.41 6.18
C VAL A 296 -5.11 -19.18 5.16
N GLY A 297 -4.80 -20.22 4.37
CA GLY A 297 -3.86 -20.13 3.26
C GLY A 297 -2.43 -19.78 3.66
N VAL A 298 -1.86 -20.50 4.62
CA VAL A 298 -0.49 -20.29 5.12
C VAL A 298 0.54 -20.45 3.99
N PHE A 299 1.59 -19.61 4.04
CA PHE A 299 2.79 -19.68 3.19
C PHE A 299 4.02 -20.00 4.06
#